data_AF-Q9PV02-F1
#
_entry.id   AF-Q9PV02-F1
#
_cell.length_a   1.000
_cell.length_b   1.000
_cell.length_c   1.000
_cell.angle_alpha   90.00
_cell.angle_beta   90.00
_cell.angle_gamma   90.00
#
_symmetry.space_group_name_H-M   'P 1'
#
loop_
_entity.id
_entity.type
_entity.pdbx_description
1 polymer ?
#
loop_
_entity_poly.entity_id
_entity_poly.type
_entity_poly.pdbx_seq_one_letter_code
_entity_poly.pdbx_strand_id
1 'polypeptide(L)' 'FAEEEEGGDLKSVCLTLFLLALRSVNEHRQADELEAMMQGRGIGLHPAVCLAIRVNTFLSCSQYHKM' A
#
# COMPACT_ATOMS: atom_id res chain seq x y z
N PHE A 1 -21.55 7.81 -17.38
CA PHE A 1 -20.81 7.08 -16.33
C PHE A 1 -20.31 7.99 -15.21
N ALA A 2 -19.11 8.61 -15.26
CA ALA A 2 -18.57 9.32 -14.09
C ALA A 2 -19.50 10.45 -13.57
N GLU A 3 -20.09 11.25 -14.47
CA GLU A 3 -21.06 12.29 -14.11
C GLU A 3 -22.42 11.74 -13.63
N GLU A 4 -22.87 10.63 -14.23
CA GLU A 4 -24.24 10.12 -14.03
C GLU A 4 -24.34 9.14 -12.85
N GLU A 5 -23.26 8.41 -12.56
CA GLU A 5 -23.23 7.32 -11.58
C GLU A 5 -22.33 7.63 -10.38
N GLU A 6 -21.29 8.44 -10.57
CA GLU A 6 -20.22 8.66 -9.57
C GLU A 6 -20.11 10.14 -9.15
N GLY A 7 -21.12 10.96 -9.50
CA GLY A 7 -21.19 12.37 -9.09
C GLY A 7 -20.06 13.25 -9.62
N GLY A 8 -19.44 12.86 -10.74
CA GLY A 8 -18.36 13.61 -11.40
C GLY A 8 -16.96 13.35 -10.82
N ASP A 9 -16.79 12.40 -9.88
CA ASP A 9 -15.46 12.08 -9.31
C ASP A 9 -14.61 11.24 -10.27
N LEU A 10 -14.13 11.89 -11.33
CA LEU A 10 -13.27 11.29 -12.35
C LEU A 10 -11.99 10.70 -11.74
N LYS A 11 -11.44 11.34 -10.70
CA LYS A 11 -10.15 10.94 -10.11
C LYS A 11 -10.27 9.58 -9.44
N SER A 12 -11.30 9.38 -8.62
CA SER A 12 -11.52 8.10 -7.92
C SER A 12 -11.90 7.00 -8.90
N VAL A 13 -12.70 7.31 -9.92
CA VAL A 13 -13.07 6.36 -10.97
C VAL A 13 -11.83 5.89 -11.74
N CYS A 14 -10.99 6.82 -12.22
CA CYS A 14 -9.78 6.48 -12.95
C CYS A 14 -8.79 5.69 -12.10
N LEU A 15 -8.60 6.07 -10.83
CA LEU A 15 -7.72 5.34 -9.91
C LEU A 15 -8.19 3.90 -9.70
N THR A 16 -9.49 3.72 -9.46
CA THR A 16 -10.08 2.39 -9.20
C THR A 16 -9.96 1.49 -10.44
N LEU A 17 -10.28 2.01 -11.62
CA LEU A 17 -10.12 1.27 -12.87
C LEU A 17 -8.66 0.88 -13.14
N PHE A 18 -7.70 1.77 -12.86
CA PHE A 18 -6.30 1.47 -13.07
C PHE A 18 -5.76 0.43 -12.08
N LEU A 19 -6.18 0.48 -10.80
CA LEU A 19 -5.86 -0.57 -9.83
C LEU A 19 -6.42 -1.93 -10.24
N LEU A 20 -7.67 -1.96 -10.72
CA LEU A 20 -8.28 -3.19 -11.25
C LEU A 20 -7.54 -3.71 -12.48
N ALA A 21 -7.13 -2.82 -13.39
CA ALA A 21 -6.33 -3.19 -14.56
C ALA A 21 -4.99 -3.83 -14.15
N LEU A 22 -4.25 -3.21 -13.22
CA LEU A 22 -2.99 -3.76 -12.70
C LEU A 22 -3.20 -5.15 -12.05
N ARG A 23 -4.22 -5.29 -11.20
CA ARG A 23 -4.52 -6.58 -10.55
C ARG A 23 -5.00 -7.63 -11.56
N SER A 24 -5.67 -7.24 -12.64
CA SER A 24 -6.10 -8.16 -13.70
C SER A 24 -4.94 -8.76 -14.50
N VAL A 25 -3.80 -8.06 -14.57
CA VAL A 25 -2.57 -8.55 -15.21
C VAL A 25 -1.54 -9.09 -14.22
N ASN A 26 -1.97 -9.37 -12.97
CA ASN A 26 -1.14 -9.86 -11.86
C ASN A 26 -0.05 -8.90 -11.37
N GLU A 27 -0.12 -7.60 -11.71
CA GLU A 27 0.80 -6.56 -11.22
C GLU A 27 0.38 -6.05 -9.84
N HIS A 28 0.24 -6.96 -8.87
CA HIS A 28 -0.24 -6.65 -7.52
C HIS A 28 0.69 -5.70 -6.77
N ARG A 29 2.01 -5.87 -6.89
CA ARG A 29 2.99 -5.00 -6.23
C ARG A 29 2.83 -3.55 -6.67
N GLN A 30 2.69 -3.31 -7.97
CA GLN A 30 2.52 -1.95 -8.50
C GLN A 30 1.17 -1.34 -8.07
N ALA A 31 0.11 -2.16 -8.00
CA ALA A 31 -1.18 -1.71 -7.50
C ALA A 31 -1.10 -1.29 -6.02
N ASP A 32 -0.43 -2.09 -5.18
CA ASP A 32 -0.30 -1.82 -3.74
C ASP A 32 0.56 -0.56 -3.48
N GLU A 33 1.64 -0.38 -4.26
CA GLU A 33 2.48 0.83 -4.20
C GLU A 33 1.70 2.08 -4.60
N LEU A 34 0.91 2.01 -5.68
CA LEU A 34 0.06 3.11 -6.11
C LEU A 34 -1.00 3.46 -5.06
N GLU A 35 -1.65 2.45 -4.48
CA GLU A 35 -2.68 2.62 -3.46
C GLU A 35 -2.09 3.26 -2.18
N ALA A 36 -0.89 2.86 -1.77
CA ALA A 36 -0.18 3.46 -0.64
C ALA A 36 0.17 4.94 -0.90
N MET A 37 0.64 5.27 -2.11
CA MET A 37 0.92 6.66 -2.50
C MET A 37 -0.32 7.54 -2.46
N MET A 38 -1.46 7.03 -2.93
CA MET A 38 -2.71 7.79 -2.98
C MET A 38 -3.35 7.99 -1.60
N GLN A 39 -3.21 7.01 -0.70
CA GLN A 39 -3.75 7.11 0.67
C GLN A 39 -2.87 7.94 1.61
N GLY A 40 -1.69 8.39 1.17
CA GLY A 40 -0.75 9.14 2.00
C GLY A 40 -0.26 8.34 3.21
N ARG A 41 -0.30 7.00 3.15
CA ARG A 41 0.21 6.17 4.25
C ARG A 41 1.72 6.38 4.33
N GLY A 42 2.20 6.77 5.52
CA GLY A 42 3.63 6.88 5.77
C GLY A 42 4.34 5.55 5.57
N ILE A 43 5.57 5.60 5.07
CA ILE A 43 6.42 4.41 4.79
C ILE A 43 6.98 3.78 6.09
N GLY A 44 6.71 4.38 7.25
CA GLY A 44 7.23 3.94 8.55
C GLY A 44 6.24 3.07 9.33
N LEU A 45 6.73 1.95 9.86
CA LEU A 45 6.03 1.18 10.87
C LEU A 45 6.12 1.87 12.23
N HIS A 46 5.06 1.76 13.03
CA HIS A 46 5.08 2.24 14.41
C HIS A 46 6.17 1.48 15.21
N PRO A 47 6.94 2.12 16.12
CA PRO A 47 8.03 1.45 16.84
C PRO A 47 7.64 0.18 17.59
N ALA A 48 6.40 0.13 18.11
CA ALA A 48 5.87 -1.08 18.76
C ALA A 48 5.72 -2.26 17.77
N VAL A 49 5.37 -1.99 16.51
CA VAL A 49 5.29 -2.99 15.43
C VAL A 49 6.69 -3.47 15.07
N CYS A 50 7.66 -2.56 14.94
CA CYS A 50 9.07 -2.90 14.76
C CYS A 50 9.60 -3.82 15.87
N LEU A 51 9.29 -3.51 17.13
CA LEU A 51 9.67 -4.33 18.28
C LEU A 51 9.01 -5.72 18.23
N ALA A 52 7.71 -5.78 17.90
CA ALA A 52 7.00 -7.05 17.75
C ALA A 52 7.60 -7.91 16.64
N ILE A 53 7.92 -7.33 15.48
CA ILE A 53 8.59 -8.04 14.38
C ILE A 53 9.93 -8.58 14.87
N ARG A 54 10.77 -7.75 15.50
CA ARG A 54 12.09 -8.15 15.97
C ARG A 54 12.03 -9.33 16.93
N VAL A 55 11.13 -9.28 17.92
CA VAL A 55 11.00 -10.33 18.94
C VAL A 55 10.40 -11.60 18.34
N ASN A 56 9.34 -11.49 17.55
CA ASN A 56 8.62 -12.66 17.01
C ASN A 56 9.37 -13.37 15.88
N THR A 57 10.31 -12.70 15.24
CA THR A 57 11.20 -13.31 14.23
C THR A 57 12.58 -13.68 14.80
N PHE A 58 12.74 -13.64 16.14
CA PHE A 58 13.97 -13.97 16.85
C PHE A 58 15.21 -13.22 16.36
N LEU A 59 15.04 -11.99 15.87
CA LEU A 59 16.13 -11.15 15.41
C LEU A 59 16.88 -10.53 16.59
N SER A 60 18.18 -10.83 16.67
CA SER A 60 19.07 -10.11 17.58
C SER A 60 19.14 -8.62 17.19
N CYS A 61 19.54 -7.78 18.15
CA CYS A 61 19.65 -6.34 17.89
C CYS A 61 20.63 -6.03 16.74
N SER A 62 21.72 -6.79 16.61
CA SER A 62 22.71 -6.60 15.54
C SER A 62 22.19 -7.04 14.17
N GLN A 63 21.35 -8.08 14.10
CA GLN A 63 20.69 -8.49 12.85
C GLN A 63 19.63 -7.46 12.44
N TYR A 64 18.80 -7.01 13.38
CA TYR A 64 17.75 -6.03 13.11
C TYR A 64 18.32 -4.67 12.67
N HIS A 65 19.46 -4.24 13.22
CA HIS A 65 20.11 -2.99 12.82
C HIS A 65 20.75 -3.04 11.41
N LYS A 66 21.05 -4.24 10.89
CA LYS A 66 21.64 -4.42 9.55
C LYS A 66 20.60 -4.57 8.45
N MET A 67 19.36 -4.91 8.81
CA MET A 67 18.22 -5.02 7.90
C MET A 67 17.76 -3.61 7.49
#